data_AF-A0A927NL52-F1
#
_entry.id   AF-A0A927NL52-F1
#
_cell.length_a   1.000
_cell.length_b   1.000
_cell.length_c   1.000
_cell.angle_alpha   90.00
_cell.angle_beta   90.00
_cell.angle_gamma   90.00
#
_symmetry.space_group_name_H-M   'P 1'
#
loop_
_entity.id
_entity.type
_entity.pdbx_description
1 polymer ?
#
loop_
_entity_poly.entity_id
_entity_poly.type
_entity_poly.pdbx_seq_one_letter_code
_entity_poly.pdbx_strand_id
1 'polypeptide(L)'
;MDEIKEQNVNLQNPQGQNQGGGGKRRRRKKRKGGGGQNGQNAQNQQAQQVVEQAAQQERAKPQPQQQKQKQKQKQNKQADDGRKDTYAYVLDGNLYINLTNKCSNGCDFCVRNERASYYGHYLWLRHGEPTVDKVIAAVKQLGDLSQFKEVVFCGFGEPTYKVAEMVELCDYFHEKGLKTRLNTNGQGNLINKRDIVPEIKGKIDFVNVSLNASCAEKYQKICRSQFKEMGFDALVEFAKICRRNGVKCRFSIVDCIGEEEVEACKKLAESVKVPLYIRKYITDS
;
A
#
# COMPACT_ATOMS: atom_id res chain seq x y z
N MET A 1 -18.22 -16.65 30.92
CA MET A 1 -19.56 -16.14 30.57
C MET A 1 -19.58 -14.71 31.04
N ASP A 2 -19.68 -13.77 30.11
CA ASP A 2 -20.41 -12.50 30.27
C ASP A 2 -20.29 -11.72 28.96
N GLU A 3 -21.42 -11.64 28.28
CA GLU A 3 -21.66 -10.98 26.99
C GLU A 3 -21.88 -9.48 27.20
N ILE A 4 -21.27 -8.64 26.36
CA ILE A 4 -21.63 -7.23 26.23
C ILE A 4 -22.39 -7.04 24.92
N LYS A 5 -23.67 -6.67 25.05
CA LYS A 5 -24.61 -6.37 23.97
C LYS A 5 -24.41 -4.95 23.42
N GLU A 6 -24.55 -4.87 22.10
CA GLU A 6 -24.60 -3.66 21.27
C GLU A 6 -25.79 -2.75 21.63
N GLN A 7 -25.61 -1.43 21.48
CA GLN A 7 -26.72 -0.50 21.24
C GLN A 7 -26.35 0.52 20.15
N ASN A 8 -27.14 0.49 19.08
CA ASN A 8 -27.23 1.45 18.00
C ASN A 8 -27.88 2.76 18.47
N VAL A 9 -27.44 3.90 17.94
CA VAL A 9 -28.17 5.18 18.05
C VAL A 9 -28.43 5.72 16.64
N ASN A 10 -29.72 5.78 16.31
CA ASN A 10 -30.32 6.39 15.13
C ASN A 10 -30.89 7.76 15.56
N LEU A 11 -30.58 8.85 14.85
CA LEU A 11 -31.14 10.17 15.13
C LEU A 11 -31.87 10.70 13.89
N GLN A 12 -33.19 10.83 14.06
CA GLN A 12 -34.14 11.44 13.12
C GLN A 12 -34.20 12.97 13.32
N ASN A 13 -34.46 13.66 12.21
CA ASN A 13 -34.72 15.10 12.09
C ASN A 13 -36.06 15.53 12.72
N PRO A 14 -36.15 16.76 13.29
CA PRO A 14 -37.43 17.40 13.55
C PRO A 14 -37.78 18.53 12.56
N GLN A 15 -39.09 18.63 12.28
CA GLN A 15 -39.78 19.68 11.53
C GLN A 15 -40.01 20.95 12.38
N GLY A 16 -40.13 22.11 11.73
CA GLY A 16 -40.71 23.34 12.28
C GLY A 16 -41.11 24.30 11.15
N GLN A 17 -42.40 24.33 10.77
CA GLN A 17 -43.42 25.35 11.11
C GLN A 17 -43.42 26.61 10.22
N ASN A 18 -44.59 26.88 9.61
CA ASN A 18 -44.91 28.07 8.82
C ASN A 18 -46.35 28.50 9.12
N GLN A 19 -46.55 29.69 9.69
CA GLN A 19 -47.79 30.50 9.79
C GLN A 19 -47.34 31.93 10.12
N GLY A 20 -47.93 33.06 9.72
CA GLY A 20 -49.11 33.42 8.96
C GLY A 20 -49.09 34.97 8.86
N GLY A 21 -49.63 35.52 7.77
CA GLY A 21 -49.59 36.97 7.50
C GLY A 21 -50.64 37.77 8.27
N GLY A 22 -50.26 38.98 8.71
CA GLY A 22 -51.14 40.01 9.24
C GLY A 22 -50.83 41.36 8.60
N GLY A 23 -51.84 42.00 8.00
CA GLY A 23 -51.69 43.23 7.22
C GLY A 23 -51.60 44.52 8.06
N LYS A 24 -51.11 45.60 7.41
CA LYS A 24 -51.59 46.98 7.60
C LYS A 24 -51.08 47.92 6.51
N ARG A 25 -51.99 48.78 6.06
CA ARG A 25 -51.87 49.88 5.08
C ARG A 25 -50.72 50.85 5.38
N ARG A 26 -50.08 51.42 4.34
CA ARG A 26 -49.85 52.89 4.19
C ARG A 26 -49.19 53.31 2.86
N ARG A 27 -49.92 54.22 2.17
CA ARG A 27 -49.52 55.44 1.43
C ARG A 27 -48.39 55.41 0.37
N ARG A 28 -48.81 55.79 -0.85
CA ARG A 28 -48.07 56.29 -2.02
C ARG A 28 -46.89 57.24 -1.71
N LYS A 29 -45.77 57.04 -2.41
CA LYS A 29 -44.91 58.12 -2.97
C LYS A 29 -44.16 57.64 -4.23
N LYS A 30 -43.89 58.60 -5.12
CA LYS A 30 -43.54 58.52 -6.55
C LYS A 30 -42.03 58.28 -6.84
N ARG A 31 -41.75 57.67 -8.01
CA ARG A 31 -40.51 57.69 -8.86
C ARG A 31 -39.28 56.98 -8.24
N LYS A 32 -38.31 56.37 -8.93
CA LYS A 32 -37.74 56.43 -10.29
C LYS A 32 -37.30 55.01 -10.78
N GLY A 33 -37.01 54.89 -12.08
CA GLY A 33 -36.78 53.64 -12.83
C GLY A 33 -35.51 52.84 -12.56
N GLY A 34 -35.41 51.70 -13.25
CA GLY A 34 -34.27 50.77 -13.31
C GLY A 34 -34.74 49.39 -13.77
N GLY A 35 -34.25 48.91 -14.92
CA GLY A 35 -34.72 47.72 -15.62
C GLY A 35 -34.49 46.40 -14.88
N GLY A 36 -35.47 45.50 -14.97
CA GLY A 36 -35.39 44.11 -14.53
C GLY A 36 -35.36 43.16 -15.72
N GLN A 37 -34.16 42.77 -16.16
CA GLN A 37 -33.90 41.58 -16.98
C GLN A 37 -32.57 40.99 -16.48
N ASN A 38 -32.57 40.26 -15.36
CA ASN A 38 -31.37 39.49 -14.97
C ASN A 38 -31.63 38.32 -13.98
N GLY A 39 -32.88 37.88 -13.80
CA GLY A 39 -33.21 36.78 -12.87
C GLY A 39 -33.25 35.39 -13.50
N GLN A 40 -33.58 35.27 -14.79
CA GLN A 40 -33.76 33.96 -15.45
C GLN A 40 -32.48 33.40 -16.11
N ASN A 41 -31.46 34.24 -16.32
CA ASN A 41 -30.23 33.82 -17.01
C ASN A 41 -29.21 33.14 -16.06
N ALA A 42 -29.23 33.45 -14.76
CA ALA A 42 -28.28 32.89 -13.79
C ALA A 42 -28.64 31.44 -13.39
N GLN A 43 -29.94 31.12 -13.23
CA GLN A 43 -30.37 29.75 -12.91
C GLN A 43 -30.17 28.78 -14.08
N ASN A 44 -30.28 29.26 -15.33
CA ASN A 44 -30.04 28.45 -16.52
C ASN A 44 -28.55 28.16 -16.76
N GLN A 45 -27.65 29.10 -16.42
CA GLN A 45 -26.20 28.90 -16.50
C GLN A 45 -25.69 27.92 -15.43
N GLN A 46 -26.25 27.98 -14.22
CA GLN A 46 -25.86 27.09 -13.13
C GLN A 46 -26.33 25.64 -13.38
N ALA A 47 -27.51 25.45 -13.99
CA ALA A 47 -27.99 24.14 -14.41
C ALA A 47 -27.13 23.54 -15.55
N GLN A 48 -26.68 24.36 -16.51
CA GLN A 48 -25.81 23.90 -17.61
C GLN A 48 -24.40 23.49 -17.11
N GLN A 49 -23.83 24.22 -16.16
CA GLN A 49 -22.52 23.88 -15.57
C GLN A 49 -22.54 22.57 -14.79
N VAL A 50 -23.63 22.27 -14.06
CA VAL A 50 -23.77 21.00 -13.31
C VAL A 50 -23.89 19.81 -14.26
N VAL A 51 -24.59 19.98 -15.40
CA VAL A 51 -24.72 18.94 -16.44
C VAL A 51 -23.39 18.71 -17.16
N GLU A 52 -22.62 19.77 -17.45
CA GLU A 52 -21.28 19.64 -18.04
C GLU A 52 -20.26 18.98 -17.09
N GLN A 53 -20.29 19.31 -15.79
CA GLN A 53 -19.43 18.67 -14.80
C GLN A 53 -19.77 17.20 -14.59
N ALA A 54 -21.06 16.82 -14.59
CA ALA A 54 -21.48 15.43 -14.54
C ALA A 54 -21.05 14.65 -15.80
N ALA A 55 -21.14 15.27 -16.98
CA ALA A 55 -20.70 14.67 -18.24
C ALA A 55 -19.16 14.54 -18.35
N GLN A 56 -18.39 15.42 -17.71
CA GLN A 56 -16.93 15.32 -17.61
C GLN A 56 -16.50 14.22 -16.62
N GLN A 57 -17.22 14.05 -15.50
CA GLN A 57 -16.98 12.97 -14.55
C GLN A 57 -17.31 11.58 -15.11
N GLU A 58 -18.32 11.45 -15.98
CA GLU A 58 -18.58 10.18 -16.68
C GLU A 58 -17.50 9.84 -17.72
N ARG A 59 -16.93 10.83 -18.42
CA ARG A 59 -15.83 10.63 -19.38
C ARG A 59 -14.48 10.28 -18.74
N ALA A 60 -14.31 10.59 -17.45
CA ALA A 60 -13.11 10.26 -16.68
C ALA A 60 -13.13 8.82 -16.10
N LYS A 61 -14.25 8.10 -16.19
CA LYS A 61 -14.31 6.67 -15.80
C LYS A 61 -13.64 5.83 -16.90
N PRO A 62 -12.72 4.91 -16.57
CA PRO A 62 -12.08 4.08 -17.58
C PRO A 62 -13.14 3.26 -18.33
N GLN A 63 -13.14 3.33 -19.66
CA GLN A 63 -14.12 2.63 -20.49
C GLN A 63 -14.11 1.11 -20.18
N PRO A 64 -15.27 0.43 -20.21
CA PRO A 64 -15.39 -1.00 -19.88
C PRO A 64 -14.42 -1.90 -20.68
N GLN A 65 -14.04 -1.48 -21.89
CA GLN A 65 -13.08 -2.17 -22.75
C GLN A 65 -11.62 -2.05 -22.25
N GLN A 66 -11.20 -0.89 -21.72
CA GLN A 66 -9.86 -0.73 -21.12
C GLN A 66 -9.72 -1.53 -19.81
N GLN A 67 -10.81 -1.65 -19.04
CA GLN A 67 -10.82 -2.50 -17.85
C GLN A 67 -10.75 -3.99 -18.21
N LYS A 68 -11.48 -4.44 -19.24
CA LYS A 68 -11.42 -5.81 -19.78
C LYS A 68 -10.05 -6.16 -20.37
N GLN A 69 -9.38 -5.22 -21.05
CA GLN A 69 -8.02 -5.44 -21.57
C GLN A 69 -6.96 -5.53 -20.47
N LYS A 70 -7.03 -4.67 -19.43
CA LYS A 70 -6.16 -4.78 -18.24
C LYS A 70 -6.37 -6.10 -17.48
N GLN A 71 -7.61 -6.59 -17.40
CA GLN A 71 -7.91 -7.91 -16.81
C GLN A 71 -7.38 -9.07 -17.66
N LYS A 72 -7.55 -9.04 -18.99
CA LYS A 72 -6.96 -10.04 -19.91
C LYS A 72 -5.44 -10.08 -19.85
N GLN A 73 -4.77 -8.92 -19.77
CA GLN A 73 -3.31 -8.85 -19.62
C GLN A 73 -2.83 -9.36 -18.25
N LYS A 74 -3.57 -9.11 -17.16
CA LYS A 74 -3.27 -9.70 -15.85
C LYS A 74 -3.43 -11.22 -15.85
N GLN A 75 -4.48 -11.74 -16.47
CA GLN A 75 -4.71 -13.19 -16.60
C GLN A 75 -3.60 -13.89 -17.39
N ASN A 76 -3.10 -13.28 -18.47
CA ASN A 76 -2.05 -13.89 -19.29
C ASN A 76 -0.68 -13.93 -18.59
N LYS A 77 -0.38 -12.98 -17.70
CA LYS A 77 0.85 -13.01 -16.88
C LYS A 77 0.84 -14.09 -15.80
N GLN A 78 -0.35 -14.58 -15.43
CA GLN A 78 -0.56 -15.63 -14.42
C GLN A 78 -1.04 -16.97 -15.02
N ALA A 79 -1.07 -17.11 -16.35
CA ALA A 79 -1.34 -18.38 -17.03
C ALA A 79 -0.19 -19.38 -16.84
N ASP A 80 -0.51 -20.60 -16.42
CA ASP A 80 0.45 -21.70 -16.28
C ASP A 80 1.06 -22.03 -17.65
N ASP A 81 2.38 -21.89 -17.76
CA ASP A 81 3.16 -22.18 -18.96
C ASP A 81 4.20 -23.28 -18.71
N GLY A 82 3.99 -24.12 -17.69
CA GLY A 82 4.82 -25.28 -17.37
C GLY A 82 6.16 -24.95 -16.72
N ARG A 83 6.43 -23.68 -16.40
CA ARG A 83 7.66 -23.26 -15.72
C ARG A 83 7.61 -23.57 -14.22
N LYS A 84 8.74 -23.96 -13.65
CA LYS A 84 8.87 -24.12 -12.19
C LYS A 84 8.81 -22.78 -11.46
N ASP A 85 8.24 -22.79 -10.26
CA ASP A 85 8.19 -21.62 -9.40
C ASP A 85 9.58 -21.26 -8.83
N THR A 86 9.87 -19.97 -8.73
CA THR A 86 11.12 -19.46 -8.16
C THR A 86 10.95 -19.17 -6.67
N TYR A 87 11.41 -20.07 -5.81
CA TYR A 87 11.37 -19.91 -4.34
C TYR A 87 12.61 -19.21 -3.77
N ALA A 88 13.76 -19.40 -4.42
CA ALA A 88 15.04 -18.78 -4.09
C ALA A 88 15.69 -18.27 -5.37
N TYR A 89 16.29 -17.08 -5.32
CA TYR A 89 16.97 -16.47 -6.47
C TYR A 89 18.11 -15.56 -6.03
N VAL A 90 19.06 -15.30 -6.92
CA VAL A 90 20.26 -14.51 -6.63
C VAL A 90 20.19 -13.18 -7.36
N LEU A 91 20.50 -12.11 -6.63
CA LEU A 91 20.62 -10.76 -7.18
C LEU A 91 21.65 -9.96 -6.38
N ASP A 92 22.58 -9.30 -7.07
CA ASP A 92 23.62 -8.42 -6.49
C ASP A 92 24.48 -9.06 -5.38
N GLY A 93 24.66 -10.38 -5.45
CA GLY A 93 25.41 -11.17 -4.47
C GLY A 93 24.63 -11.50 -3.19
N ASN A 94 23.31 -11.28 -3.17
CA ASN A 94 22.43 -11.71 -2.08
C ASN A 94 21.55 -12.88 -2.51
N LEU A 95 21.14 -13.69 -1.54
CA LEU A 95 20.17 -14.77 -1.71
C LEU A 95 18.77 -14.26 -1.36
N TYR A 96 17.85 -14.21 -2.31
CA TYR A 96 16.49 -13.76 -2.09
C TYR A 96 15.52 -14.92 -1.92
N ILE A 97 14.60 -14.79 -0.97
CA ILE A 97 13.58 -15.80 -0.66
C ILE A 97 12.18 -15.27 -0.99
N ASN A 98 11.46 -15.98 -1.86
CA ASN A 98 10.14 -15.63 -2.37
C ASN A 98 9.08 -16.57 -1.79
N LEU A 99 8.37 -16.12 -0.74
CA LEU A 99 7.50 -16.97 0.07
C LEU A 99 6.02 -16.95 -0.32
N THR A 100 5.56 -15.89 -0.98
CA THR A 100 4.12 -15.66 -1.14
C THR A 100 3.81 -14.73 -2.30
N ASN A 101 2.64 -14.90 -2.91
CA ASN A 101 2.05 -13.93 -3.83
C ASN A 101 1.18 -12.90 -3.10
N LYS A 102 0.77 -13.14 -1.85
CA LYS A 102 -0.11 -12.23 -1.11
C LYS A 102 0.64 -10.95 -0.78
N CYS A 103 -0.02 -9.82 -0.94
CA CYS A 103 0.48 -8.52 -0.50
C CYS A 103 -0.71 -7.68 -0.07
N SER A 104 -0.58 -7.00 1.06
CA SER A 104 -1.63 -6.10 1.57
C SER A 104 -1.75 -4.81 0.76
N ASN A 105 -0.75 -4.52 -0.09
CA ASN A 105 -0.74 -3.38 -0.99
C ASN A 105 -0.97 -3.79 -2.44
N GLY A 106 -1.66 -2.93 -3.18
CA GLY A 106 -1.79 -2.98 -4.63
C GLY A 106 -1.07 -1.81 -5.30
N CYS A 107 0.22 -1.60 -4.99
CA CYS A 107 0.94 -0.39 -5.40
C CYS A 107 0.98 -0.21 -6.92
N ASP A 108 0.82 1.02 -7.39
CA ASP A 108 0.86 1.34 -8.82
C ASP A 108 2.22 1.06 -9.46
N PHE A 109 3.29 1.39 -8.73
CA PHE A 109 4.69 1.24 -9.16
C PHE A 109 5.24 -0.18 -8.95
N CYS A 110 4.45 -1.14 -8.48
CA CYS A 110 4.97 -2.47 -8.18
C CYS A 110 5.30 -3.23 -9.48
N VAL A 111 6.56 -3.68 -9.61
CA VAL A 111 7.05 -4.42 -10.79
C VAL A 111 6.21 -5.64 -11.15
N ARG A 112 5.54 -6.26 -10.16
CA ARG A 112 4.65 -7.41 -10.37
C ARG A 112 3.45 -7.10 -11.28
N ASN A 113 3.07 -5.84 -11.44
CA ASN A 113 1.97 -5.41 -12.29
C ASN A 113 2.38 -5.36 -13.77
N GLU A 114 3.63 -5.02 -14.03
CA GLU A 114 4.14 -4.72 -15.37
C GLU A 114 4.87 -5.90 -15.97
N ARG A 115 5.57 -6.70 -15.16
CA ARG A 115 6.48 -7.72 -15.65
C ARG A 115 6.11 -9.11 -15.14
N ALA A 116 6.33 -10.11 -15.98
CA ALA A 116 6.22 -11.51 -15.59
C ALA A 116 7.47 -11.99 -14.82
N SER A 117 8.63 -11.39 -15.09
CA SER A 117 9.91 -11.65 -14.42
C SER A 117 10.53 -10.37 -13.84
N TYR A 118 11.48 -10.55 -12.94
CA TYR A 118 12.30 -9.49 -12.35
C TYR A 118 13.77 -9.92 -12.46
N TYR A 119 14.57 -9.19 -13.24
CA TYR A 119 15.95 -9.58 -13.59
C TYR A 119 16.10 -11.04 -14.05
N GLY A 120 15.18 -11.50 -14.92
CA GLY A 120 15.16 -12.87 -15.44
C GLY A 120 14.48 -13.90 -14.53
N HIS A 121 14.16 -13.56 -13.27
CA HIS A 121 13.51 -14.47 -12.33
C HIS A 121 11.98 -14.38 -12.41
N TYR A 122 11.29 -15.51 -12.58
CA TYR A 122 9.82 -15.57 -12.61
C TYR A 122 9.27 -15.75 -11.19
N LEU A 123 8.83 -14.65 -10.58
CA LEU A 123 8.52 -14.61 -9.14
C LEU A 123 7.05 -14.89 -8.80
N TRP A 124 6.16 -15.00 -9.78
CA TRP A 124 4.79 -15.46 -9.54
C TRP A 124 4.79 -16.95 -9.20
N LEU A 125 4.32 -17.29 -7.99
CA LEU A 125 4.21 -18.67 -7.51
C LEU A 125 2.91 -19.29 -8.04
N ARG A 126 2.99 -20.03 -9.15
CA ARG A 126 1.82 -20.57 -9.86
C ARG A 126 1.32 -21.88 -9.28
N HIS A 127 2.22 -22.64 -8.68
CA HIS A 127 1.98 -23.98 -8.17
C HIS A 127 1.76 -24.00 -6.65
N GLY A 128 1.51 -22.83 -6.06
CA GLY A 128 1.28 -22.64 -4.64
C GLY A 128 2.48 -22.07 -3.90
N GLU A 129 2.21 -21.54 -2.71
CA GLU A 129 3.25 -20.99 -1.83
C GLU A 129 4.16 -22.12 -1.30
N PRO A 130 5.49 -21.93 -1.27
CA PRO A 130 6.40 -22.99 -0.84
C PRO A 130 6.27 -23.26 0.67
N THR A 131 6.54 -24.52 1.03
CA THR A 131 6.89 -24.90 2.40
C THR A 131 8.35 -24.57 2.68
N VAL A 132 8.76 -24.58 3.95
CA VAL A 132 10.17 -24.42 4.35
C VAL A 132 11.07 -25.43 3.62
N ASP A 133 10.68 -26.71 3.58
CA ASP A 133 11.42 -27.75 2.87
C ASP A 133 11.63 -27.46 1.38
N LYS A 134 10.61 -26.93 0.70
CA LYS A 134 10.72 -26.55 -0.71
C LYS A 134 11.71 -25.40 -0.91
N VAL A 135 11.71 -24.42 0.00
CA VAL A 135 12.69 -23.32 -0.03
C VAL A 135 14.10 -23.86 0.22
N ILE A 136 14.30 -24.68 1.26
CA ILE A 136 15.59 -25.28 1.58
C ILE A 136 16.10 -26.14 0.41
N ALA A 137 15.23 -26.95 -0.21
CA ALA A 137 15.58 -27.74 -1.38
C ALA A 137 16.04 -26.86 -2.54
N ALA A 138 15.34 -25.75 -2.83
CA ALA A 138 15.74 -24.79 -3.86
C ALA A 138 17.07 -24.11 -3.54
N VAL A 139 17.28 -23.69 -2.28
CA VAL A 139 18.52 -23.08 -1.81
C VAL A 139 19.70 -24.05 -1.97
N LYS A 140 19.53 -25.33 -1.64
CA LYS A 140 20.58 -26.35 -1.80
C LYS A 140 21.03 -26.53 -3.26
N GLN A 141 20.17 -26.25 -4.24
CA GLN A 141 20.56 -26.30 -5.65
C GLN A 141 21.48 -25.14 -6.07
N LEU A 142 21.61 -24.08 -5.24
CA LEU A 142 22.48 -22.94 -5.51
C LEU A 142 23.94 -23.19 -5.12
N GLY A 143 24.25 -24.33 -4.49
CA GLY A 143 25.60 -24.71 -4.08
C GLY A 143 26.03 -24.08 -2.75
N ASP A 144 27.28 -23.63 -2.67
CA ASP A 144 27.87 -23.09 -1.44
C ASP A 144 27.20 -21.76 -1.04
N LEU A 145 26.62 -21.72 0.15
CA LEU A 145 25.89 -20.54 0.63
C LEU A 145 26.83 -19.44 1.15
N SER A 146 28.11 -19.75 1.43
CA SER A 146 29.07 -18.77 1.92
C SER A 146 29.37 -17.66 0.90
N GLN A 147 29.06 -17.89 -0.38
CA GLN A 147 29.21 -16.91 -1.45
C GLN A 147 28.25 -15.70 -1.32
N PHE A 148 27.16 -15.84 -0.56
CA PHE A 148 26.14 -14.80 -0.44
C PHE A 148 26.42 -13.84 0.72
N LYS A 149 26.18 -12.54 0.48
CA LYS A 149 26.39 -11.49 1.50
C LYS A 149 25.36 -11.55 2.63
N GLU A 150 24.11 -11.82 2.26
CA GLU A 150 22.95 -11.94 3.15
C GLU A 150 21.81 -12.68 2.45
N VAL A 151 20.84 -13.11 3.25
CA VAL A 151 19.55 -13.60 2.82
C VAL A 151 18.52 -12.48 2.92
N VAL A 152 17.73 -12.27 1.87
CA VAL A 152 16.71 -11.21 1.79
C VAL A 152 15.34 -11.84 1.56
N PHE A 153 14.45 -11.75 2.54
CA PHE A 153 13.04 -12.09 2.35
C PHE A 153 12.37 -10.99 1.53
N CYS A 154 12.15 -11.27 0.24
CA CYS A 154 11.60 -10.32 -0.74
C CYS A 154 11.22 -11.05 -2.02
N GLY A 155 10.04 -10.72 -2.56
CA GLY A 155 9.51 -11.29 -3.79
C GLY A 155 8.37 -10.44 -4.34
N PHE A 156 7.42 -11.04 -5.05
CA PHE A 156 6.24 -10.32 -5.53
C PHE A 156 5.17 -10.12 -4.44
N GLY A 157 5.20 -10.91 -3.38
CA GLY A 157 4.35 -10.72 -2.20
C GLY A 157 5.04 -10.02 -1.02
N GLU A 158 4.30 -9.91 0.07
CA GLU A 158 4.72 -9.40 1.37
C GLU A 158 5.12 -10.58 2.28
N PRO A 159 6.41 -10.76 2.62
CA PRO A 159 6.88 -11.91 3.38
C PRO A 159 6.18 -12.12 4.72
N THR A 160 5.66 -11.06 5.35
CA THR A 160 4.96 -11.17 6.65
C THR A 160 3.60 -11.87 6.55
N TYR A 161 3.13 -12.33 5.39
CA TYR A 161 2.05 -13.32 5.32
C TYR A 161 2.50 -14.73 5.73
N LYS A 162 3.81 -14.97 5.82
CA LYS A 162 4.46 -16.26 6.04
C LYS A 162 5.47 -16.16 7.19
N VAL A 163 5.08 -15.50 8.29
CA VAL A 163 5.99 -15.24 9.44
C VAL A 163 6.56 -16.52 10.02
N ALA A 164 5.74 -17.56 10.16
CA ALA A 164 6.17 -18.85 10.70
C ALA A 164 7.28 -19.47 9.83
N GLU A 165 7.04 -19.59 8.52
CA GLU A 165 8.04 -20.14 7.59
C GLU A 165 9.28 -19.25 7.48
N MET A 166 9.10 -17.93 7.49
CA MET A 166 10.20 -16.97 7.48
C MET A 166 11.11 -17.13 8.70
N VAL A 167 10.54 -17.26 9.90
CA VAL A 167 11.30 -17.45 11.15
C VAL A 167 12.04 -18.78 11.17
N GLU A 168 11.39 -19.87 10.75
CA GLU A 168 12.03 -21.19 10.66
C GLU A 168 13.20 -21.19 9.65
N LEU A 169 13.02 -20.52 8.52
CA LEU A 169 14.10 -20.34 7.54
C LEU A 169 15.27 -19.51 8.09
N CYS A 170 15.01 -18.53 8.97
CA CYS A 170 16.09 -17.76 9.59
C CYS A 170 17.03 -18.66 10.38
N ASP A 171 16.50 -19.64 11.14
CA ASP A 171 17.31 -20.60 11.87
C ASP A 171 18.22 -21.39 10.95
N TYR A 172 17.66 -21.91 9.85
CA TYR A 172 18.46 -22.60 8.83
C TYR A 172 19.58 -21.72 8.25
N PHE A 173 19.32 -20.46 7.94
CA PHE A 173 20.35 -19.56 7.37
C PHE A 173 21.40 -19.13 8.38
N HIS A 174 21.00 -18.89 9.63
CA HIS A 174 21.91 -18.54 10.72
C HIS A 174 22.87 -19.68 11.03
N GLU A 175 22.41 -20.94 11.00
CA GLU A 175 23.29 -22.13 11.10
C GLU A 175 24.34 -22.21 9.98
N LYS A 176 24.10 -21.55 8.84
CA LYS A 176 25.06 -21.45 7.72
C LYS A 176 25.89 -20.17 7.78
N GLY A 177 25.80 -19.40 8.86
CA GLY A 177 26.56 -18.17 9.07
C GLY A 177 26.09 -16.97 8.24
N LEU A 178 24.91 -17.05 7.62
CA LEU A 178 24.35 -15.96 6.83
C LEU A 178 23.53 -15.01 7.70
N LYS A 179 23.54 -13.73 7.35
CA LYS A 179 22.64 -12.72 7.94
C LYS A 179 21.32 -12.68 7.20
N THR A 180 20.25 -12.27 7.87
CA THR A 180 18.89 -12.22 7.32
C THR A 180 18.33 -10.80 7.31
N ARG A 181 17.68 -10.42 6.21
CA ARG A 181 17.01 -9.14 6.04
C ARG A 181 15.57 -9.32 5.58
N LEU A 182 14.65 -8.62 6.24
CA LEU A 182 13.26 -8.51 5.83
C LEU A 182 13.06 -7.22 5.02
N ASN A 183 12.66 -7.34 3.77
CA ASN A 183 12.05 -6.22 3.05
C ASN A 183 10.53 -6.33 3.18
N THR A 184 9.89 -5.29 3.71
CA THR A 184 8.47 -5.31 4.01
C THR A 184 7.83 -3.96 3.67
N ASN A 185 6.53 -3.97 3.40
CA ASN A 185 5.70 -2.77 3.41
C ASN A 185 5.38 -2.26 4.83
N GLY A 186 5.75 -3.02 5.86
CA GLY A 186 5.63 -2.66 7.28
C GLY A 186 4.26 -2.95 7.92
N GLN A 187 3.31 -3.52 7.17
CA GLN A 187 1.97 -3.82 7.68
C GLN A 187 1.87 -5.21 8.36
N GLY A 188 3.01 -5.79 8.74
CA GLY A 188 3.08 -7.16 9.29
C GLY A 188 2.16 -7.40 10.49
N ASN A 189 2.08 -6.43 11.41
CA ASN A 189 1.20 -6.55 12.58
C ASN A 189 -0.30 -6.55 12.18
N LEU A 190 -0.69 -5.73 11.19
CA LEU A 190 -2.07 -5.73 10.68
C LEU A 190 -2.40 -7.02 9.92
N ILE A 191 -1.45 -7.52 9.11
CA ILE A 191 -1.61 -8.77 8.35
C ILE A 191 -1.85 -9.94 9.30
N ASN A 192 -1.09 -10.01 10.40
CA ASN A 192 -1.14 -11.12 11.35
C ASN A 192 -2.09 -10.89 12.52
N LYS A 193 -2.71 -9.71 12.62
CA LYS A 193 -3.63 -9.29 13.69
C LYS A 193 -3.02 -9.39 15.11
N ARG A 194 -1.70 -9.25 15.22
CA ARG A 194 -0.93 -9.28 16.47
C ARG A 194 0.45 -8.67 16.26
N ASP A 195 1.16 -8.38 17.34
CA ASP A 195 2.56 -7.96 17.24
C ASP A 195 3.46 -9.14 16.85
N ILE A 196 4.18 -9.01 15.72
CA ILE A 196 5.12 -10.03 15.24
C ILE A 196 6.58 -9.70 15.60
N VAL A 197 6.85 -8.50 16.13
CA VAL A 197 8.22 -8.08 16.48
C VAL A 197 8.90 -9.05 17.46
N PRO A 198 8.22 -9.61 18.48
CA PRO A 198 8.82 -10.60 19.37
C PRO A 198 9.31 -11.87 18.65
N GLU A 199 8.64 -12.31 17.59
CA GLU A 199 9.02 -13.53 16.85
C GLU A 199 10.19 -13.30 15.91
N ILE A 200 10.27 -12.11 15.29
CA ILE A 200 11.36 -11.80 14.35
C ILE A 200 12.61 -11.32 15.10
N LYS A 201 12.51 -10.96 16.38
CA LYS A 201 13.64 -10.53 17.20
C LYS A 201 14.63 -11.69 17.38
N GLY A 202 15.89 -11.44 17.01
CA GLY A 202 16.94 -12.47 17.02
C GLY A 202 16.90 -13.43 15.82
N LYS A 203 15.88 -13.33 14.96
CA LYS A 203 15.74 -14.14 13.73
C LYS A 203 16.02 -13.30 12.48
N ILE A 204 15.52 -12.07 12.44
CA ILE A 204 15.80 -11.09 11.38
C ILE A 204 16.86 -10.10 11.88
N ASP A 205 18.02 -10.08 11.22
CA ASP A 205 19.13 -9.18 11.57
C ASP A 205 18.85 -7.72 11.18
N PHE A 206 18.05 -7.51 10.13
CA PHE A 206 17.74 -6.19 9.62
C PHE A 206 16.34 -6.10 8.98
N VAL A 207 15.59 -5.05 9.31
CA VAL A 207 14.28 -4.76 8.72
C VAL A 207 14.38 -3.50 7.84
N ASN A 208 13.97 -3.62 6.59
CA ASN A 208 13.85 -2.52 5.65
C ASN A 208 12.38 -2.28 5.30
N VAL A 209 11.78 -1.26 5.91
CA VAL A 209 10.39 -0.88 5.68
C VAL A 209 10.30 0.06 4.47
N SER A 210 9.45 -0.27 3.50
CA SER A 210 9.20 0.56 2.33
C SER A 210 8.22 1.68 2.67
N LEU A 211 8.74 2.88 2.95
CA LEU A 211 7.93 4.04 3.39
C LEU A 211 7.11 4.63 2.24
N ASN A 212 7.74 4.80 1.07
CA ASN A 212 7.17 5.23 -0.22
C ASN A 212 6.46 6.60 -0.28
N ALA A 213 5.95 7.15 0.82
CA ALA A 213 5.32 8.45 0.90
C ALA A 213 5.43 9.03 2.33
N SER A 214 5.20 10.32 2.49
CA SER A 214 5.41 11.05 3.74
C SER A 214 4.19 11.07 4.67
N CYS A 215 3.01 10.67 4.18
CA CYS A 215 1.77 10.66 4.97
C CYS A 215 0.77 9.61 4.46
N ALA A 216 -0.25 9.34 5.27
CA ALA A 216 -1.24 8.31 5.02
C ALA A 216 -2.03 8.51 3.72
N GLU A 217 -2.47 9.73 3.42
CA GLU A 217 -3.20 10.07 2.20
C GLU A 217 -2.35 9.75 0.94
N LYS A 218 -1.12 10.28 0.89
CA LYS A 218 -0.19 10.07 -0.23
C LYS A 218 0.17 8.58 -0.37
N TYR A 219 0.46 7.92 0.75
CA TYR A 219 0.74 6.49 0.77
C TYR A 219 -0.43 5.69 0.20
N GLN A 220 -1.65 5.97 0.65
CA GLN A 220 -2.83 5.24 0.20
C GLN A 220 -3.11 5.46 -1.29
N LYS A 221 -2.85 6.67 -1.80
CA LYS A 221 -2.99 7.01 -3.23
C LYS A 221 -2.12 6.11 -4.12
N ILE A 222 -0.87 5.85 -3.73
CA ILE A 222 0.09 5.11 -4.57
C ILE A 222 0.24 3.62 -4.21
N CYS A 223 0.10 3.25 -2.93
CA CYS A 223 0.28 1.89 -2.44
C CYS A 223 -1.04 1.11 -2.41
N ARG A 224 -2.18 1.80 -2.34
CA ARG A 224 -3.52 1.21 -2.33
C ARG A 224 -3.62 0.05 -1.34
N SER A 225 -3.27 0.31 -0.09
CA SER A 225 -3.37 -0.70 0.97
C SER A 225 -4.81 -1.15 1.13
N GLN A 226 -5.00 -2.45 1.36
CA GLN A 226 -6.30 -3.01 1.77
C GLN A 226 -6.75 -2.41 3.12
N PHE A 227 -5.81 -1.95 3.95
CA PHE A 227 -6.07 -1.32 5.24
C PHE A 227 -6.30 0.19 5.14
N LYS A 228 -6.41 0.74 3.92
CA LYS A 228 -6.58 2.17 3.68
C LYS A 228 -5.46 2.98 4.35
N GLU A 229 -5.77 4.18 4.83
CA GLU A 229 -4.83 5.08 5.49
C GLU A 229 -4.20 4.47 6.76
N MET A 230 -4.91 3.59 7.47
CA MET A 230 -4.35 2.87 8.63
C MET A 230 -3.12 2.01 8.25
N GLY A 231 -3.00 1.61 6.99
CA GLY A 231 -1.82 0.89 6.50
C GLY A 231 -0.52 1.70 6.61
N PHE A 232 -0.60 3.03 6.60
CA PHE A 232 0.54 3.93 6.82
C PHE A 232 0.87 4.07 8.30
N ASP A 233 -0.13 4.27 9.15
CA ASP A 233 0.13 4.38 10.59
C ASP A 233 0.74 3.08 11.13
N ALA A 234 0.25 1.94 10.65
CA ALA A 234 0.78 0.64 11.01
C ALA A 234 2.23 0.42 10.56
N LEU A 235 2.64 0.87 9.37
CA LEU A 235 4.04 0.69 8.94
C LEU A 235 4.99 1.57 9.76
N VAL A 236 4.56 2.79 10.11
CA VAL A 236 5.35 3.69 10.95
C VAL A 236 5.47 3.11 12.37
N GLU A 237 4.37 2.61 12.92
CA GLU A 237 4.36 2.00 14.24
C GLU A 237 5.18 0.71 14.27
N PHE A 238 5.09 -0.15 13.25
CA PHE A 238 5.91 -1.36 13.15
C PHE A 238 7.41 -1.04 13.18
N ALA A 239 7.86 -0.03 12.43
CA ALA A 239 9.26 0.40 12.46
C ALA A 239 9.69 0.91 13.85
N LYS A 240 8.82 1.67 14.52
CA LYS A 240 9.05 2.14 15.91
C LYS A 240 9.13 0.98 16.90
N ILE A 241 8.25 -0.01 16.79
CA ILE A 241 8.26 -1.20 17.66
C ILE A 241 9.53 -2.02 17.43
N CYS A 242 9.94 -2.22 16.18
CA CYS A 242 11.22 -2.89 15.86
C CYS A 242 12.40 -2.22 16.58
N ARG A 243 12.54 -0.90 16.42
CA ARG A 243 13.64 -0.13 17.04
C ARG A 243 13.61 -0.19 18.56
N ARG A 244 12.44 0.02 19.18
CA ARG A 244 12.27 -0.05 20.63
C ARG A 244 12.62 -1.42 21.20
N ASN A 245 12.43 -2.49 20.43
CA ASN A 245 12.73 -3.85 20.85
C ASN A 245 14.14 -4.34 20.47
N GLY A 246 14.98 -3.48 19.89
CA GLY A 246 16.36 -3.79 19.53
C GLY A 246 16.54 -4.45 18.16
N VAL A 247 15.49 -4.53 17.33
CA VAL A 247 15.58 -5.00 15.94
C VAL A 247 16.08 -3.83 15.07
N LYS A 248 17.20 -4.04 14.37
CA LYS A 248 17.72 -3.01 13.44
C LYS A 248 16.69 -2.78 12.35
N CYS A 249 16.26 -1.54 12.20
CA CYS A 249 15.20 -1.18 11.28
C CYS A 249 15.46 0.19 10.66
N ARG A 250 15.10 0.33 9.38
CA ARG A 250 15.09 1.62 8.67
C ARG A 250 13.86 1.74 7.79
N PHE A 251 13.53 2.97 7.41
CA PHE A 251 12.71 3.25 6.27
C PHE A 251 13.55 3.27 4.98
N SER A 252 12.89 3.05 3.86
CA SER A 252 13.44 3.27 2.54
C SER A 252 12.43 3.91 1.60
N ILE A 253 12.93 4.79 0.72
CA ILE A 253 12.20 5.42 -0.37
C ILE A 253 13.03 5.32 -1.66
N VAL A 254 12.47 5.73 -2.80
CA VAL A 254 13.20 5.95 -4.05
C VAL A 254 13.30 7.46 -4.27
N ASP A 255 14.42 7.93 -4.82
CA ASP A 255 14.68 9.36 -5.07
C ASP A 255 13.76 10.01 -6.12
N CYS A 256 13.08 9.23 -6.95
CA CYS A 256 12.18 9.71 -7.99
C CYS A 256 10.77 10.11 -7.51
N ILE A 257 10.54 10.31 -6.20
CA ILE A 257 9.23 10.72 -5.65
C ILE A 257 9.06 12.25 -5.53
N GLY A 258 10.07 13.02 -5.96
CA GLY A 258 10.09 14.48 -5.89
C GLY A 258 10.79 15.00 -4.63
N GLU A 259 11.54 16.11 -4.76
CA GLU A 259 12.39 16.65 -3.69
C GLU A 259 11.60 17.01 -2.42
N GLU A 260 10.43 17.65 -2.58
CA GLU A 260 9.55 18.00 -1.45
C GLU A 260 9.08 16.75 -0.69
N GLU A 261 8.77 15.67 -1.40
CA GLU A 261 8.31 14.42 -0.81
C GLU A 261 9.44 13.67 -0.11
N VAL A 262 10.64 13.66 -0.73
CA VAL A 262 11.85 13.13 -0.12
C VAL A 262 12.15 13.85 1.19
N GLU A 263 12.07 15.18 1.19
CA GLU A 263 12.31 16.00 2.38
C GLU A 263 11.24 15.77 3.47
N ALA A 264 9.97 15.66 3.08
CA ALA A 264 8.90 15.31 4.01
C ALA A 264 9.11 13.91 4.63
N CYS A 265 9.58 12.94 3.85
CA CYS A 265 9.95 11.61 4.35
C CYS A 265 11.12 11.65 5.34
N LYS A 266 12.14 12.50 5.10
CA LYS A 266 13.25 12.70 6.06
C LYS A 266 12.73 13.23 7.40
N LYS A 267 11.92 14.30 7.36
CA LYS A 267 11.33 14.90 8.56
C LYS A 267 10.49 13.89 9.35
N LEU A 268 9.68 13.07 8.66
CA LEU A 268 8.94 11.99 9.30
C LEU A 268 9.88 10.99 9.98
N ALA A 269 10.87 10.49 9.26
CA ALA A 269 11.82 9.49 9.75
C ALA A 269 12.60 9.99 10.99
N GLU A 270 13.03 11.25 10.97
CA GLU A 270 13.65 11.94 12.11
C GLU A 270 12.70 12.04 13.31
N SER A 271 11.45 12.44 13.07
CA SER A 271 10.44 12.63 14.13
C SER A 271 10.17 11.34 14.93
N VAL A 272 10.30 10.17 14.28
CA VAL A 272 10.10 8.86 14.90
C VAL A 272 11.40 8.12 15.22
N LYS A 273 12.56 8.76 15.01
CA LYS A 273 13.91 8.21 15.30
C LYS A 273 14.19 6.88 14.57
N VAL A 274 13.71 6.76 13.34
CA VAL A 274 13.97 5.63 12.44
C VAL A 274 14.83 6.12 11.28
N PRO A 275 16.02 5.54 11.00
CA PRO A 275 16.85 5.97 9.88
C PRO A 275 16.11 5.85 8.54
N LEU A 276 16.39 6.76 7.60
CA LEU A 276 15.89 6.72 6.23
C LEU A 276 17.02 6.40 5.24
N TYR A 277 16.78 5.44 4.35
CA TYR A 277 17.66 5.16 3.21
C TYR A 277 16.98 5.56 1.90
N ILE A 278 17.60 6.48 1.17
CA ILE A 278 17.11 6.94 -0.13
C ILE A 278 17.80 6.10 -1.21
N ARG A 279 17.01 5.33 -1.95
CA ARG A 279 17.50 4.49 -3.05
C ARG A 279 17.54 5.30 -4.33
N LYS A 280 18.58 5.10 -5.13
CA LYS A 280 18.60 5.57 -6.52
C LYS A 280 17.59 4.80 -7.35
N TYR A 281 16.82 5.51 -8.18
CA TYR A 281 16.02 4.87 -9.23
C TYR A 281 16.95 4.14 -10.22
N ILE A 282 16.60 2.90 -10.56
CA ILE A 282 17.34 2.10 -11.54
C ILE A 282 16.45 2.01 -12.78
N THR A 283 16.90 2.58 -13.90
CA THR A 283 16.16 2.60 -15.18
C THR A 283 16.16 1.25 -15.90
N ASP A 284 17.11 0.38 -15.58
CA ASP A 284 17.45 -0.79 -16.40
C ASP A 284 17.12 -2.09 -15.67
N SER A 285 15.83 -2.43 -15.61
CA SER A 285 15.38 -3.79 -15.28
C SER A 285 14.35 -4.29 -16.26
#